data_AF-A0A956YK46-F1
#
_entry.id   AF-A0A956YK46-F1
#
_cell.length_a   1.000
_cell.length_b   1.000
_cell.length_c   1.000
_cell.angle_alpha   90.00
_cell.angle_beta   90.00
_cell.angle_gamma   90.00
#
_symmetry.space_group_name_H-M   'P 1'
#
loop_
_entity.id
_entity.type
_entity.pdbx_description
1 polymer ?
#
loop_
_entity_poly.entity_id
_entity_poly.type
_entity_poly.pdbx_seq_one_letter_code
_entity_poly.pdbx_strand_id
1 'polypeptide(L)'
;ASKKLNSDLAQAFSSFDLDSLQAYDSRFLADWPAERHTIPLADASLQARKQVLQELRRNPHRLTLEDVRNLKLGSLGLIVESFKLALLPVWLAHYQVGGETFDVLVNGQTEDLVGKRPSRGVRGFFAKLFG
;
A
#
# COMPACT_ATOMS: atom_id res chain seq x y z
N ALA A 1 -6.42 -0.42 4.82
CA ALA A 1 -5.29 -1.23 5.31
C ALA A 1 -5.80 -2.61 5.75
N SER A 2 -5.26 -3.67 5.17
CA SER A 2 -5.62 -5.08 5.44
C SER A 2 -4.43 -5.83 6.02
N LYS A 3 -4.69 -6.77 6.92
CA LYS A 3 -3.69 -7.73 7.44
C LYS A 3 -3.49 -8.93 6.51
N LYS A 4 -4.33 -9.09 5.49
CA LYS A 4 -4.32 -10.25 4.58
C LYS A 4 -3.38 -10.07 3.41
N LEU A 5 -3.06 -8.83 3.06
CA LEU A 5 -2.17 -8.55 1.95
C LEU A 5 -0.71 -8.64 2.39
N ASN A 6 0.09 -9.36 1.61
CA ASN A 6 1.55 -9.39 1.78
C ASN A 6 2.14 -7.97 1.67
N SER A 7 3.10 -7.65 2.54
CA SER A 7 3.79 -6.36 2.56
C SER A 7 4.43 -5.99 1.22
N ASP A 8 4.89 -6.97 0.45
CA ASP A 8 5.47 -6.74 -0.87
C ASP A 8 4.44 -6.14 -1.84
N LEU A 9 3.21 -6.67 -1.82
CA LEU A 9 2.11 -6.19 -2.67
C LEU A 9 1.60 -4.82 -2.23
N ALA A 10 1.83 -4.43 -0.98
CA ALA A 10 1.42 -3.12 -0.48
C ALA A 10 2.15 -1.97 -1.21
N GLN A 11 3.28 -2.26 -1.87
CA GLN A 11 4.00 -1.27 -2.68
C GLN A 11 3.16 -0.72 -3.83
N ALA A 12 2.24 -1.52 -4.40
CA ALA A 12 1.34 -1.05 -5.45
C ALA A 12 0.40 0.09 -4.98
N PHE A 13 0.14 0.19 -3.67
CA PHE A 13 -0.65 1.30 -3.14
C PHE A 13 0.11 2.63 -3.10
N SER A 14 1.44 2.59 -3.14
CA SER A 14 2.26 3.82 -3.07
C SER A 14 2.23 4.64 -4.36
N SER A 15 1.76 4.07 -5.47
CA SER A 15 1.67 4.76 -6.76
C SER A 15 0.29 5.35 -7.06
N PHE A 16 -0.70 5.21 -6.17
CA PHE A 16 -1.99 5.90 -6.34
C PHE A 16 -1.82 7.41 -6.20
N ASP A 17 -2.49 8.14 -7.07
CA ASP A 17 -2.74 9.56 -6.90
C ASP A 17 -3.93 9.76 -5.97
N LEU A 18 -3.61 10.05 -4.70
CA LEU A 18 -4.60 10.28 -3.64
C LEU A 18 -5.19 11.70 -3.67
N ASP A 19 -4.64 12.63 -4.46
CA ASP A 19 -5.18 13.99 -4.58
C ASP A 19 -6.41 14.03 -5.49
N SER A 20 -6.50 13.06 -6.41
CA SER A 20 -7.64 12.86 -7.31
C SER A 20 -8.87 12.16 -6.69
N LEU A 21 -8.88 11.95 -5.37
CA LEU A 21 -9.97 11.23 -4.69
C LEU A 21 -11.32 11.95 -4.82
N GLN A 22 -12.33 11.19 -5.23
CA GLN A 22 -13.71 11.67 -5.33
C GLN A 22 -14.52 11.33 -4.08
N ALA A 23 -15.59 12.09 -3.83
CA ALA A 23 -16.55 11.77 -2.78
C ALA A 23 -17.15 10.39 -3.02
N TYR A 24 -17.31 9.62 -1.94
CA TYR A 24 -17.84 8.27 -2.02
C TYR A 24 -19.27 8.26 -2.57
N ASP A 25 -19.51 7.39 -3.55
CA ASP A 25 -20.81 7.06 -4.09
C ASP A 25 -21.03 5.55 -3.98
N SER A 26 -22.22 5.14 -3.54
CA SER A 26 -22.55 3.71 -3.36
C SER A 26 -22.50 2.93 -4.67
N ARG A 27 -22.64 3.60 -5.82
CA ARG A 27 -22.51 3.00 -7.14
C ARG A 27 -21.13 2.40 -7.41
N PHE A 28 -20.08 2.88 -6.73
CA PHE A 28 -18.73 2.29 -6.86
C PHE A 28 -18.62 0.87 -6.28
N LEU A 29 -19.58 0.43 -5.48
CA LEU A 29 -19.65 -0.93 -4.94
C LEU A 29 -20.66 -1.82 -5.69
N ALA A 30 -21.36 -1.30 -6.70
CA ALA A 30 -22.26 -2.10 -7.50
C ALA A 30 -21.42 -3.10 -8.31
N ASP A 31 -21.59 -4.40 -8.03
CA ASP A 31 -20.87 -5.53 -8.64
C ASP A 31 -19.36 -5.67 -8.30
N TRP A 32 -18.80 -4.82 -7.44
CA TRP A 32 -17.38 -4.91 -7.04
C TRP A 32 -17.23 -5.16 -5.53
N PRO A 33 -16.62 -6.29 -5.11
CA PRO A 33 -16.37 -6.53 -3.70
C PRO A 33 -15.29 -5.58 -3.19
N ALA A 34 -15.55 -4.93 -2.06
CA ALA A 34 -14.56 -4.12 -1.37
C ALA A 34 -14.18 -4.75 -0.03
N GLU A 35 -12.87 -4.91 0.21
CA GLU A 35 -12.38 -5.34 1.52
C GLU A 35 -12.49 -4.18 2.52
N ARG A 36 -13.11 -4.45 3.68
CA ARG A 36 -13.13 -3.48 4.79
C ARG A 36 -11.77 -3.41 5.47
N HIS A 37 -11.48 -2.28 6.09
CA HIS A 37 -10.29 -2.15 6.93
C HIS A 37 -10.31 -3.20 8.06
N THR A 38 -9.19 -3.91 8.24
CA THR A 38 -9.03 -4.90 9.31
C THR A 38 -8.10 -4.41 10.43
N ILE A 39 -7.49 -3.25 10.24
CA ILE A 39 -6.59 -2.62 11.21
C ILE A 39 -7.40 -1.64 12.06
N PRO A 40 -7.40 -1.77 13.40
CA PRO A 40 -8.01 -0.79 14.30
C PRO A 40 -7.44 0.62 14.11
N LEU A 41 -8.26 1.66 14.29
CA LEU A 41 -7.85 3.06 14.15
C LEU A 41 -6.72 3.45 15.12
N ALA A 42 -6.74 2.91 16.35
CA ALA A 42 -5.69 3.14 17.33
C ALA A 42 -4.32 2.63 16.83
N ASP A 43 -4.29 1.42 16.26
CA ASP A 43 -3.07 0.83 15.69
C ASP A 43 -2.60 1.62 14.46
N ALA A 44 -3.53 2.01 13.59
CA ALA A 44 -3.23 2.84 12.43
C ALA A 44 -2.64 4.21 12.83
N SER A 45 -3.16 4.83 13.89
CA SER A 45 -2.64 6.08 14.47
C SER A 45 -1.19 5.94 14.93
N LEU A 46 -0.90 4.86 15.67
CA LEU A 46 0.45 4.57 16.14
C LEU A 46 1.43 4.34 14.97
N GLN A 47 1.00 3.61 13.94
CA GLN A 47 1.80 3.38 12.75
C GLN A 47 2.07 4.67 11.98
N ALA A 48 1.05 5.52 11.79
CA ALA A 48 1.20 6.81 11.11
C ALA A 48 2.19 7.72 11.86
N ARG A 49 2.05 7.85 13.18
CA ARG A 49 2.98 8.62 14.01
C ARG A 49 4.41 8.10 13.90
N LYS A 50 4.60 6.78 13.89
CA LYS A 50 5.92 6.16 13.72
C LYS A 50 6.52 6.48 12.35
N GLN A 51 5.74 6.41 11.28
CA GLN A 51 6.20 6.71 9.92
C GLN A 51 6.61 8.18 9.77
N VAL A 52 5.77 9.11 10.23
CA VAL A 52 6.08 10.55 10.22
C VAL A 52 7.36 10.83 11.01
N LEU A 53 7.49 10.25 12.20
CA LEU A 53 8.66 10.46 13.05
C LEU A 53 9.94 9.86 12.45
N GLN A 54 9.85 8.73 11.74
CA GLN A 54 10.97 8.18 10.97
C GLN A 54 11.38 9.09 9.82
N GLU A 55 10.40 9.63 9.09
CA GLU A 55 10.64 10.54 7.97
C GLU A 55 11.29 11.85 8.44
N LEU A 56 10.79 12.44 9.54
CA LEU A 56 11.35 13.63 10.15
C LEU A 56 12.79 13.42 10.66
N ARG A 57 13.11 12.22 11.16
CA ARG A 57 14.49 11.88 11.56
C ARG A 57 15.43 11.74 10.36
N ARG A 58 14.95 11.26 9.23
CA ARG A 58 15.72 11.17 7.98
C ARG A 58 15.92 12.54 7.35
N ASN A 59 14.90 13.39 7.41
CA ASN A 59 14.84 14.69 6.76
C ASN A 59 14.51 15.80 7.78
N PRO A 60 15.40 16.10 8.75
CA PRO A 60 15.12 17.06 9.82
C PRO A 60 14.88 18.48 9.30
N HIS A 61 15.42 18.81 8.12
CA HIS A 61 15.23 20.11 7.47
C HIS A 61 13.77 20.42 7.11
N ARG A 62 12.87 19.43 7.11
CA ARG A 62 11.43 19.67 6.97
C ARG A 62 10.82 20.43 8.15
N LEU A 63 11.48 20.42 9.31
CA LEU A 63 11.00 21.14 10.51
C LEU A 63 11.66 22.50 10.67
N THR A 64 12.90 22.66 10.22
CA THR A 64 13.62 23.92 10.32
C THR A 64 14.75 24.00 9.29
N LEU A 65 15.06 25.22 8.88
CA LEU A 65 16.13 25.52 7.93
C LEU A 65 17.52 25.56 8.60
N GLU A 66 17.58 25.54 9.93
CA GLU A 66 18.82 25.56 10.70
C GLU A 66 19.48 24.17 10.80
N ASP A 67 20.82 24.15 10.91
CA ASP A 67 21.60 22.93 11.11
C ASP A 67 21.41 22.42 12.54
N VAL A 68 20.36 21.64 12.77
CA VAL A 68 20.00 21.20 14.12
C VAL A 68 20.82 19.98 14.53
N ARG A 69 21.85 20.22 15.34
CA ARG A 69 22.57 19.15 16.03
C ARG A 69 21.77 18.72 17.27
N ASN A 70 21.60 17.41 17.48
CA ASN A 70 20.93 16.80 18.64
C ASN A 70 19.39 16.99 18.74
N LEU A 71 18.67 17.00 17.61
CA LEU A 71 17.19 16.95 17.61
C LEU A 71 16.64 15.72 18.33
N LYS A 72 15.95 15.93 19.45
CA LYS A 72 15.13 14.91 20.12
C LYS A 72 13.70 14.97 19.60
N LEU A 73 13.41 14.21 18.55
CA LEU A 73 12.05 14.07 18.01
C LEU A 73 11.27 12.99 18.76
N GLY A 74 10.21 13.42 19.45
CA GLY A 74 9.24 12.57 20.15
C GLY A 74 7.85 12.62 19.50
N SER A 75 7.00 11.63 19.79
CA SER A 75 5.66 11.52 19.23
C SER A 75 4.59 12.34 19.97
N LEU A 76 4.92 12.96 21.11
CA LEU A 76 3.97 13.64 22.01
C LEU A 76 3.26 14.84 21.38
N GLY A 77 3.85 15.47 20.35
CA GLY A 77 3.23 16.56 19.60
C GLY A 77 2.52 16.15 18.30
N LEU A 78 2.54 14.86 17.92
CA LEU A 78 1.93 14.40 16.68
C LEU A 78 0.46 14.06 16.88
N ILE A 79 -0.42 14.92 16.36
CA ILE A 79 -1.86 14.75 16.40
C ILE A 79 -2.34 14.17 15.07
N VAL A 80 -3.22 13.17 15.13
CA VAL A 80 -3.93 12.68 13.95
C VAL A 80 -5.32 13.29 14.00
N GLU A 81 -5.58 14.26 13.14
CA GLU A 81 -6.82 15.05 13.18
C GLU A 81 -8.04 14.27 12.69
N SER A 82 -7.87 13.46 11.65
CA SER A 82 -8.98 12.69 11.07
C SER A 82 -8.50 11.39 10.42
N PHE A 83 -9.43 10.46 10.30
CA PHE A 83 -9.25 9.23 9.54
C PHE A 83 -10.26 9.21 8.39
N LYS A 84 -9.75 9.03 7.17
CA LYS A 84 -10.57 8.87 5.97
C LYS A 84 -10.28 7.50 5.38
N LEU A 85 -11.34 6.76 5.05
CA LEU A 85 -11.22 5.53 4.28
C LEU A 85 -11.45 5.88 2.81
N ALA A 86 -10.48 5.53 1.97
CA ALA A 86 -10.58 5.64 0.52
C ALA A 86 -10.86 4.26 -0.08
N LEU A 87 -11.71 4.22 -1.10
CA LEU A 87 -11.86 3.06 -1.97
C LEU A 87 -10.88 3.21 -3.13
N LEU A 88 -9.96 2.26 -3.26
CA LEU A 88 -8.95 2.23 -4.32
C LEU A 88 -9.20 1.02 -5.22
N PRO A 89 -9.33 1.20 -6.55
CA PRO A 89 -9.51 0.09 -7.47
C PRO A 89 -8.21 -0.70 -7.62
N VAL A 90 -8.26 -2.00 -7.37
CA VAL A 90 -7.13 -2.91 -7.57
C VAL A 90 -7.59 -4.19 -8.26
N TRP A 91 -6.71 -4.76 -9.07
CA TRP A 91 -6.89 -6.10 -9.61
C TRP A 91 -5.96 -7.05 -8.87
N LEU A 92 -6.53 -8.07 -8.24
CA LEU A 92 -5.78 -9.11 -7.54
C LEU A 92 -5.93 -10.42 -8.30
N ALA A 93 -4.80 -11.02 -8.68
CA ALA A 93 -4.76 -12.32 -9.34
C ALA A 93 -3.90 -13.29 -8.54
N HIS A 94 -4.44 -14.50 -8.35
CA HIS A 94 -3.73 -15.63 -7.75
C HIS A 94 -3.54 -16.69 -8.83
N TYR A 95 -2.30 -17.03 -9.13
CA TYR A 95 -1.99 -18.06 -10.13
C TYR A 95 -1.02 -19.09 -9.56
N GLN A 96 -1.15 -20.34 -10.02
CA GLN A 96 -0.32 -21.44 -9.56
C GLN A 96 0.60 -21.94 -10.66
N VAL A 97 1.89 -22.10 -10.33
CA VAL A 97 2.90 -22.63 -11.26
C VAL A 97 3.73 -23.67 -10.54
N GLY A 98 3.62 -24.93 -10.97
CA GLY A 98 4.42 -26.02 -10.40
C GLY A 98 4.15 -26.29 -8.91
N GLY A 99 2.92 -26.06 -8.45
CA GLY A 99 2.51 -26.25 -7.05
C GLY A 99 2.76 -25.06 -6.14
N GLU A 100 3.44 -24.01 -6.62
CA GLU A 100 3.62 -22.76 -5.89
C GLU A 100 2.56 -21.74 -6.30
N THR A 101 2.00 -21.01 -5.34
CA THR A 101 1.03 -19.93 -5.58
C THR A 101 1.75 -18.59 -5.65
N PHE A 102 1.40 -17.79 -6.64
CA PHE A 102 1.94 -16.46 -6.88
C PHE A 102 0.80 -15.45 -6.90
N ASP A 103 1.00 -14.37 -6.15
CA ASP A 103 0.06 -13.26 -6.07
C ASP A 103 0.57 -12.09 -6.91
N VAL A 104 -0.35 -11.49 -7.67
CA VAL A 104 -0.12 -10.26 -8.43
C VAL A 104 -1.19 -9.27 -8.07
N LEU A 105 -0.76 -8.03 -7.81
CA LEU A 105 -1.65 -6.91 -7.62
C LEU A 105 -1.32 -5.85 -8.68
N VAL A 106 -2.36 -5.38 -9.36
CA VAL A 106 -2.28 -4.28 -10.32
C VAL A 106 -3.05 -3.09 -9.78
N ASN A 107 -2.41 -1.92 -9.79
CA ASN A 107 -3.05 -0.65 -9.50
C ASN A 107 -4.07 -0.33 -10.61
N GLY A 108 -5.34 -0.18 -10.25
CA GLY A 108 -6.41 0.09 -11.22
C GLY A 108 -6.45 1.52 -11.78
N GLN A 109 -5.65 2.44 -11.22
CA GLN A 109 -5.51 3.82 -11.70
C GLN A 109 -4.30 3.99 -12.64
N THR A 110 -3.14 3.44 -12.26
CA THR A 110 -1.88 3.65 -12.99
C THR A 110 -1.43 2.47 -13.83
N GLU A 111 -2.08 1.31 -13.68
CA GLU A 111 -1.67 0.03 -14.28
C GLU A 111 -0.34 -0.54 -13.74
N ASP A 112 0.23 0.08 -12.70
CA ASP A 112 1.44 -0.43 -12.06
C ASP A 112 1.21 -1.83 -11.48
N LEU A 113 2.13 -2.74 -11.78
CA LEU A 113 2.04 -4.13 -11.39
C LEU A 113 3.10 -4.46 -10.34
N VAL A 114 2.66 -5.06 -9.24
CA VAL A 114 3.54 -5.64 -8.22
C VAL A 114 3.16 -7.10 -8.02
N GLY A 115 4.12 -8.00 -8.18
CA GLY A 115 3.87 -9.42 -8.01
C GLY A 115 5.14 -10.24 -8.06
N LYS A 116 5.07 -11.45 -7.51
CA LYS A 116 6.17 -12.41 -7.63
C LYS A 116 6.06 -13.13 -8.96
N ARG A 117 7.21 -13.35 -9.61
CA ARG A 117 7.31 -14.14 -10.84
C ARG A 117 8.04 -15.45 -10.58
N PRO A 118 7.72 -16.53 -11.32
CA PRO A 118 8.48 -17.77 -11.22
C PRO A 118 9.96 -17.53 -11.57
N SER A 119 10.85 -18.16 -10.80
CA SER A 119 12.31 -18.05 -10.99
C SER A 119 12.76 -18.56 -12.36
N ARG A 120 12.06 -19.55 -12.91
CA ARG A 120 12.15 -19.95 -14.32
C ARG A 120 11.27 -18.98 -15.11
N GLY A 121 11.89 -17.95 -15.69
CA GLY A 121 11.20 -16.86 -16.37
C GLY A 121 10.18 -17.32 -17.43
N VAL A 122 9.37 -16.38 -17.92
CA VAL A 122 8.23 -16.55 -18.87
C VAL A 122 8.33 -17.73 -19.85
N ARG A 123 9.50 -18.01 -20.43
CA ARG A 123 9.75 -19.21 -21.26
C ARG A 123 9.29 -20.52 -20.64
N GLY A 124 9.58 -20.77 -19.36
CA GLY A 124 9.23 -22.02 -18.68
C GLY A 124 7.73 -22.13 -18.34
N PHE A 125 7.06 -20.99 -18.20
CA PHE A 125 5.61 -20.93 -17.97
C PHE A 125 4.83 -21.17 -19.27
N PHE A 126 5.18 -20.46 -20.35
CA PHE A 126 4.53 -20.65 -21.66
C PHE A 126 4.73 -22.07 -22.22
N ALA A 127 5.90 -22.67 -22.01
CA ALA A 127 6.16 -24.04 -22.42
C ALA A 127 5.29 -25.09 -21.71
N LYS A 128 4.78 -24.80 -20.51
CA LYS A 128 3.85 -25.68 -19.76
C LYS A 128 2.38 -25.40 -20.04
N LEU A 129 2.04 -24.23 -20.58
CA LEU A 129 0.66 -23.84 -20.86
C LEU A 129 0.22 -24.25 -22.28
N PHE A 130 1.16 -24.38 -23.20
CA PHE A 130 0.93 -24.68 -24.62
C PHE A 130 1.58 -26.00 -25.10
N GLY A 131 2.03 -26.84 -24.17
CA GLY A 131 2.53 -28.19 -24.43
C GLY A 131 1.86 -29.18 -23.49
#